data_AF-A0A968XRE3-F1
#
_entry.id   AF-A0A968XRE3-F1
#
_cell.length_a   1.000
_cell.length_b   1.000
_cell.length_c   1.000
_cell.angle_alpha   90.00
_cell.angle_beta   90.00
_cell.angle_gamma   90.00
#
_symmetry.space_group_name_H-M   'P 1'
#
loop_
_entity.id
_entity.type
_entity.pdbx_description
1 polymer ?
#
loop_
_entity_poly.entity_id
_entity_poly.type
_entity_poly.pdbx_seq_one_letter_code
_entity_poly.pdbx_strand_id
1 'polypeptide(L)' 'MQIVVTFTPAEFAALAARDLSATTAVVFDILRATTSIVTALANGATAVRPVADDAMTASTVA' A
#
# COMPACT_ATOMS: atom_id res chain seq x y z
N MET A 1 14.66 13.53 13.13
CA MET A 1 13.65 13.02 12.18
C MET A 1 14.34 12.75 10.86
N GLN A 2 14.29 11.50 10.37
CA GLN A 2 14.96 11.08 9.13
C GLN A 2 13.90 10.70 8.10
N ILE A 3 14.12 11.07 6.83
CA ILE A 3 13.26 10.71 5.70
C ILE A 3 14.09 9.86 4.73
N VAL A 4 13.53 8.73 4.30
CA VAL A 4 14.14 7.81 3.33
C VAL A 4 13.13 7.58 2.22
N VAL A 5 13.61 7.62 0.96
CA VAL A 5 12.79 7.35 -0.22
C VAL A 5 13.31 6.08 -0.89
N THR A 6 12.39 5.23 -1.32
CA THR A 6 12.64 3.96 -2.01
C THR A 6 11.75 3.96 -3.24
N PHE A 7 12.35 3.80 -4.42
CA PHE A 7 11.65 3.96 -5.70
C PHE A 7 12.03 2.91 -6.74
N THR A 8 13.26 2.40 -6.69
CA THR A 8 13.72 1.41 -7.67
C THR A 8 13.23 0.00 -7.31
N PRO A 9 13.07 -0.91 -8.30
CA PRO A 9 12.68 -2.29 -8.02
C PRO A 9 13.61 -3.01 -7.02
N ALA A 10 14.92 -2.76 -7.07
CA ALA A 10 15.88 -3.36 -6.15
C ALA A 10 15.69 -2.87 -4.71
N GLU A 11 15.38 -1.58 -4.52
CA GLU A 11 15.10 -1.01 -3.20
C GLU A 11 13.77 -1.56 -2.64
N PHE A 12 12.74 -1.78 -3.49
CA PHE A 12 11.50 -2.43 -3.09
C PHE A 12 11.71 -3.88 -2.68
N ALA A 13 12.54 -4.64 -3.41
CA ALA A 13 12.89 -6.01 -3.03
C ALA A 13 13.59 -6.05 -1.66
N ALA A 14 14.48 -5.09 -1.39
CA ALA A 14 15.14 -4.96 -0.09
C ALA A 14 14.18 -4.53 1.03
N LEU A 15 13.12 -3.78 0.72
CA LEU A 15 12.15 -3.29 1.71
C LEU A 15 11.49 -4.43 2.49
N ALA A 16 11.22 -5.57 1.83
CA ALA A 16 10.63 -6.76 2.45
C ALA A 16 11.48 -7.34 3.60
N ALA A 17 12.80 -7.09 3.60
CA ALA A 17 13.73 -7.57 4.62
C ALA A 17 14.04 -6.51 5.70
N ARG A 18 13.48 -5.30 5.61
CA ARG A 18 13.74 -4.23 6.59
C ARG A 18 12.71 -4.30 7.73
N ASP A 19 13.18 -4.10 8.96
CA ASP A 19 12.30 -3.86 10.10
C ASP A 19 11.70 -2.45 10.02
N LEU A 20 10.38 -2.38 9.90
CA LEU A 20 9.61 -1.14 9.83
C LEU A 20 8.76 -0.90 11.09
N SER A 21 8.89 -1.73 12.14
CA SER A 21 8.05 -1.68 13.35
C SER A 21 8.05 -0.33 14.07
N ALA A 22 9.17 0.41 13.99
CA ALA A 22 9.32 1.75 14.54
C ALA A 22 9.38 2.85 13.45
N THR A 23 8.98 2.55 12.21
CA THR A 23 9.06 3.45 11.05
C THR A 23 7.66 3.85 10.58
N THR A 24 7.42 5.15 10.36
CA THR A 24 6.23 5.60 9.62
C THR A 24 6.47 5.42 8.13
N ALA A 25 5.70 4.53 7.48
CA ALA A 25 5.76 4.30 6.05
C ALA A 25 4.66 5.08 5.31
N VAL A 26 5.01 5.75 4.21
CA VAL A 26 4.07 6.43 3.31
C VAL A 26 4.24 5.83 1.92
N VAL A 27 3.19 5.22 1.39
CA VAL A 27 3.20 4.58 0.07
C VAL A 27 2.81 5.60 -1.00
N PHE A 28 3.56 5.62 -2.11
CA PHE A 28 3.24 6.40 -3.30
C PHE A 28 3.01 5.47 -4.49
N ASP A 29 1.76 5.37 -4.91
CA ASP A 29 1.35 4.84 -6.21
C ASP A 29 0.30 5.81 -6.73
N ILE A 30 0.79 6.93 -7.29
CA ILE A 30 -0.05 8.08 -7.63
C ILE A 30 -1.03 7.68 -8.75
N LEU A 31 -0.57 6.91 -9.72
CA LEU A 31 -1.34 6.47 -10.88
C LEU A 31 -1.36 4.92 -10.87
N ARG A 32 -2.30 4.28 -10.18
CA ARG A 32 -3.54 4.84 -9.58
C ARG A 32 -3.88 4.33 -8.19
N ALA A 33 -3.07 3.47 -7.57
CA ALA A 33 -3.55 2.74 -6.40
C ALA A 33 -3.87 3.67 -5.22
N THR A 34 -2.93 4.53 -4.83
CA THR A 34 -3.11 5.41 -3.66
C THR A 34 -4.13 6.51 -3.88
N THR A 35 -4.21 7.09 -5.09
CA THR A 35 -5.24 8.07 -5.43
C THR A 35 -6.64 7.45 -5.40
N SER A 36 -6.78 6.20 -5.87
CA SER A 36 -8.06 5.47 -5.80
C SER A 36 -8.45 5.13 -4.36
N ILE A 37 -7.50 4.69 -3.52
CA ILE A 37 -7.75 4.41 -2.09
C ILE A 37 -8.26 5.67 -1.38
N VAL A 38 -7.52 6.78 -1.50
CA VAL A 38 -7.90 8.06 -0.87
C VAL A 38 -9.26 8.54 -1.37
N THR A 39 -9.49 8.46 -2.68
CA THR A 39 -10.77 8.86 -3.28
C THR A 39 -11.92 8.01 -2.76
N ALA A 40 -11.78 6.69 -2.69
CA ALA A 40 -12.83 5.79 -2.22
C ALA A 40 -13.22 6.08 -0.75
N LEU A 41 -12.22 6.20 0.13
CA LEU A 41 -12.45 6.51 1.55
C LEU A 41 -13.07 7.90 1.73
N ALA A 42 -12.61 8.91 0.97
CA ALA A 42 -13.18 10.26 1.00
C ALA A 42 -14.65 10.31 0.52
N ASN A 43 -15.06 9.35 -0.32
CA ASN A 43 -16.44 9.21 -0.81
C ASN A 43 -17.28 8.23 0.05
N GLY A 44 -16.80 7.83 1.23
CA GLY A 44 -17.60 7.07 2.20
C GLY A 44 -17.44 5.55 2.11
N ALA A 45 -16.46 5.02 1.39
CA ALA A 45 -16.11 3.61 1.51
C ALA A 45 -15.70 3.29 2.95
N THR A 46 -16.27 2.23 3.55
CA THR A 46 -15.97 1.83 4.93
C THR A 46 -14.50 1.43 5.11
N ALA A 47 -13.93 0.75 4.11
CA ALA A 47 -12.54 0.34 4.09
C ALA A 47 -12.11 0.05 2.64
N VAL A 48 -10.79 0.07 2.42
CA VAL A 48 -10.17 -0.47 1.20
C VAL A 48 -9.21 -1.57 1.61
N ARG A 49 -9.35 -2.76 1.02
CA ARG A 49 -8.50 -3.92 1.27
C ARG A 49 -7.62 -4.16 0.05
N PRO A 50 -6.31 -3.86 0.11
CA PRO A 50 -5.38 -4.25 -0.94
C PRO A 50 -5.31 -5.79 -1.02
N VAL A 51 -5.34 -6.32 -2.23
CA VAL A 51 -5.14 -7.74 -2.52
C VAL A 51 -3.98 -7.86 -3.51
N ALA A 52 -3.18 -8.93 -3.39
CA ALA A 52 -2.02 -9.14 -4.26
C ALA A 52 -2.40 -9.69 -5.63
N ASP A 53 -3.46 -10.50 -5.69
CA ASP A 53 -3.95 -11.16 -6.89
C ASP A 53 -5.47 -11.34 -6.85
N ASP A 54 -6.05 -11.65 -8.01
CA ASP A 54 -7.49 -11.81 -8.18
C ASP A 54 -8.04 -13.03 -7.43
N ALA A 55 -7.24 -14.07 -7.21
CA ALA A 55 -7.68 -15.27 -6.50
C ALA A 55 -8.01 -14.96 -5.03
N MET A 56 -7.35 -13.96 -4.43
CA MET A 56 -7.61 -13.48 -3.07
C MET A 56 -8.85 -12.59 -2.94
N THR A 57 -9.49 -12.18 -4.02
CA THR A 57 -10.70 -11.33 -3.96
C THR A 57 -11.96 -12.10 -3.54
N ALA A 58 -12.09 -13.37 -3.95
CA ALA A 58 -13.33 -14.14 -3.82
C ALA A 58 -13.57 -14.72 -2.40
N SER A 59 -12.53 -14.84 -1.57
CA SER A 59 -12.60 -15.56 -0.29
C SER A 59 -13.14 -14.74 0.89
N THR A 60 -13.41 -13.43 0.71
CA THR A 60 -13.56 -12.49 1.85
C THR A 60 -14.83 -11.61 1.79
N VAL A 61 -15.78 -11.86 0.89
CA VAL A 61 -17.09 -11.17 0.87
C VAL A 61 -18.17 -12.01 1.56
N ALA A 62 -17.86 -12.46 2.78
CA ALA A 62 -18.80 -13.14 3.69
C ALA A 62 -18.98 -12.31 4.96
#